data_AF-A0A2V9Q3M3-F1
#
_entry.id   AF-A0A2V9Q3M3-F1
#
_cell.length_a   1.000
_cell.length_b   1.000
_cell.length_c   1.000
_cell.angle_alpha   90.00
_cell.angle_beta   90.00
_cell.angle_gamma   90.00
#
_symmetry.space_group_name_H-M   'P 1'
#
loop_
_entity.id
_entity.type
_entity.pdbx_description
1 polymer ?
#
loop_
_entity_poly.entity_id
_entity_poly.type
_entity_poly.pdbx_seq_one_letter_code
_entity_poly.pdbx_strand_id
1 'polypeptide(L)' 'MPDPTWQELYNAAIVEFDLTKLPERVEAACDAIHQYRVRKHHALSTAEHSELDEALRVLFKLMQRAA' A
#
# COMPACT_ATOMS: atom_id res chain seq x y z
N MET A 1 -17.79 -7.92 -7.87
CA MET A 1 -17.09 -7.53 -6.64
C MET A 1 -16.48 -6.17 -6.89
N PRO A 2 -16.59 -5.19 -5.97
CA PRO A 2 -15.79 -3.98 -6.09
C PRO A 2 -14.30 -4.35 -6.00
N ASP A 3 -13.45 -3.59 -6.69
CA ASP A 3 -12.00 -3.73 -6.55
C ASP A 3 -11.60 -3.49 -5.08
N PRO A 4 -10.61 -4.23 -4.55
CA PRO A 4 -10.16 -4.03 -3.19
C PRO A 4 -9.59 -2.62 -3.00
N THR A 5 -9.86 -2.05 -1.83
CA THR A 5 -9.33 -0.76 -1.42
C THR A 5 -7.82 -0.83 -1.19
N TRP A 6 -7.15 0.32 -1.26
CA TRP A 6 -5.71 0.40 -0.94
C TRP A 6 -5.42 -0.06 0.49
N GLN A 7 -6.37 0.10 1.43
CA GLN A 7 -6.25 -0.33 2.83
C GLN A 7 -6.29 -1.85 2.95
N GLU A 8 -7.15 -2.52 2.19
CA GLU A 8 -7.23 -3.98 2.17
C GLU A 8 -5.94 -4.60 1.60
N LEU A 9 -5.43 -4.02 0.52
CA LEU A 9 -4.17 -4.48 -0.09
C LEU A 9 -2.96 -4.18 0.80
N TYR A 10 -2.93 -3.01 1.44
CA TYR A 10 -1.93 -2.68 2.45
C TYR A 10 -1.96 -3.69 3.61
N ASN A 11 -3.13 -3.95 4.20
CA ASN A 11 -3.26 -4.91 5.29
C ASN A 11 -2.84 -6.32 4.87
N ALA A 12 -3.20 -6.73 3.65
CA ALA A 12 -2.78 -8.02 3.09
C ALA A 12 -1.26 -8.13 2.97
N ALA A 13 -0.56 -7.05 2.59
CA ALA A 13 0.89 -7.02 2.57
C ALA A 13 1.50 -7.12 3.98
N ILE A 14 0.95 -6.41 4.96
CA ILE A 14 1.46 -6.41 6.35
C ILE A 14 1.37 -7.79 7.01
N VAL A 15 0.32 -8.55 6.72
CA VAL A 15 0.11 -9.89 7.29
C VAL A 15 0.66 -11.02 6.42
N GLU A 16 1.30 -10.72 5.29
CA GLU A 16 1.90 -11.72 4.42
C GLU A 16 3.20 -12.25 5.05
N PHE A 17 3.21 -13.53 5.37
CA PHE A 17 4.36 -14.22 5.96
C PHE A 17 5.18 -14.98 4.92
N ASP A 18 4.60 -15.26 3.75
CA ASP A 18 5.30 -15.92 2.66
C ASP A 18 6.20 -14.92 1.94
N LEU A 19 7.50 -14.99 2.22
CA LEU A 19 8.51 -14.11 1.61
C LEU A 19 8.57 -14.21 0.08
N THR A 20 8.07 -15.30 -0.50
CA THR A 20 8.01 -15.45 -1.97
C THR A 20 6.84 -14.66 -2.59
N LYS A 21 5.75 -14.46 -1.83
CA LYS A 21 4.57 -13.69 -2.25
C LYS A 21 4.60 -12.25 -1.78
N LEU A 22 5.40 -11.95 -0.75
CA LEU A 22 5.52 -10.63 -0.17
C LEU A 22 5.83 -9.53 -1.19
N PRO A 23 6.74 -9.70 -2.18
CA PRO A 23 6.98 -8.69 -3.21
C PRO A 23 5.73 -8.35 -4.01
N GLU A 24 4.97 -9.36 -4.46
CA GLU A 24 3.74 -9.19 -5.23
C GLU A 24 2.65 -8.45 -4.42
N ARG A 25 2.52 -8.78 -3.13
CA ARG A 25 1.57 -8.10 -2.22
C ARG A 25 1.95 -6.64 -2.01
N VAL A 26 3.24 -6.36 -1.83
CA VAL A 26 3.72 -4.99 -1.65
C VAL A 26 3.52 -4.16 -2.91
N GLU A 27 3.81 -4.71 -4.09
CA GLU A 27 3.56 -4.06 -5.38
C GLU A 27 2.08 -3.70 -5.56
N ALA A 28 1.18 -4.67 -5.34
CA ALA A 28 -0.26 -4.44 -5.43
C ALA A 28 -0.75 -3.34 -4.48
N ALA A 29 -0.22 -3.29 -3.25
CA ALA A 29 -0.55 -2.23 -2.29
C ALA A 29 -0.01 -0.85 -2.73
N CYS A 30 1.21 -0.79 -3.27
CA CYS A 30 1.79 0.45 -3.79
C CYS A 30 0.99 1.00 -4.97
N ASP A 31 0.60 0.14 -5.90
CA ASP A 31 -0.20 0.51 -7.06
C ASP A 31 -1.57 1.04 -6.65
N ALA A 32 -2.24 0.38 -5.70
CA ALA A 32 -3.53 0.83 -5.21
C ALA A 32 -3.44 2.18 -4.47
N ILE A 33 -2.38 2.41 -3.70
CA ILE A 33 -2.10 3.72 -3.07
C ILE A 33 -1.88 4.79 -4.14
N HIS A 34 -1.11 4.49 -5.19
CA HIS A 34 -0.87 5.42 -6.28
C HIS A 34 -2.17 5.76 -7.04
N GLN A 35 -2.98 4.75 -7.38
CA GLN A 35 -4.27 4.95 -8.02
C GLN A 35 -5.23 5.76 -7.14
N TYR A 36 -5.26 5.50 -5.83
CA TYR A 36 -6.06 6.29 -4.90
C TYR A 36 -5.62 7.76 -4.89
N ARG A 37 -4.30 8.01 -4.89
CA ARG A 37 -3.75 9.38 -5.00
C ARG A 37 -4.18 10.08 -6.27
N VAL A 38 -4.06 9.41 -7.42
CA VAL A 38 -4.44 9.96 -8.72
C VAL A 38 -5.94 10.24 -8.80
N ARG A 39 -6.78 9.31 -8.30
CA ARG A 39 -8.24 9.48 -8.31
C ARG A 39 -8.72 10.62 -7.42
N LYS A 40 -8.13 10.78 -6.23
CA LYS A 40 -8.53 11.87 -5.32
C LYS A 40 -7.89 13.20 -5.66
N HIS A 41 -6.67 13.23 -6.18
CA HIS A 41 -5.91 14.43 -6.55
C HIS A 41 -6.08 15.58 -5.53
N HIS A 42 -6.93 16.57 -5.83
CA HIS A 42 -7.18 17.75 -4.97
C HIS A 42 -8.09 17.50 -3.75
N ALA A 43 -8.76 16.36 -3.67
CA ALA A 43 -9.66 15.99 -2.58
C ALA A 43 -8.97 15.23 -1.44
N LEU A 44 -7.65 15.05 -1.50
CA LEU A 44 -6.87 14.50 -0.41
C LEU A 44 -6.65 15.54 0.67
N SER A 45 -7.06 15.22 1.89
CA SER A 45 -6.67 15.99 3.06
C SER A 45 -5.19 15.80 3.38
N THR A 46 -4.60 16.74 4.12
CA THR A 46 -3.23 16.61 4.65
C THR A 46 -3.06 15.34 5.50
N ALA A 47 -4.10 14.94 6.24
CA ALA A 47 -4.08 13.71 7.03
C ALA A 47 -3.98 12.46 6.13
N GLU A 48 -4.80 12.39 5.08
CA GLU A 48 -4.74 11.27 4.14
C GLU A 48 -3.40 11.23 3.37
N HIS A 49 -2.83 12.38 3.03
CA HIS A 49 -1.49 12.43 2.45
C HIS A 49 -0.47 11.77 3.38
N SER A 50 -0.49 12.15 4.67
CA SER A 50 0.41 11.59 5.69
C SER A 50 0.19 10.09 5.90
N GLU A 51 -1.07 9.62 5.89
CA GLU A 51 -1.37 8.18 6.02
C GLU A 51 -0.80 7.37 4.86
N LEU A 52 -0.97 7.88 3.63
CA LEU A 52 -0.46 7.21 2.44
C LEU A 52 1.07 7.22 2.38
N ASP A 53 1.72 8.30 2.81
CA ASP A 53 3.19 8.37 2.88
C ASP A 53 3.74 7.40 3.93
N GLU A 54 3.11 7.30 5.10
CA GLU A 54 3.54 6.34 6.13
C GLU A 54 3.28 4.90 5.68
N ALA A 55 2.16 4.61 5.02
CA ALA A 55 1.88 3.30 4.46
C ALA A 55 2.97 2.87 3.46
N LEU A 56 3.35 3.76 2.53
CA LEU A 56 4.45 3.50 1.58
C LEU A 56 5.79 3.28 2.31
N ARG A 57 6.07 4.04 3.36
CA ARG A 57 7.28 3.89 4.17
C ARG A 57 7.34 2.52 4.86
N VAL A 58 6.21 2.04 5.40
CA VAL A 58 6.12 0.72 6.02
C VAL A 58 6.33 -0.38 4.98
N LEU A 59 5.66 -0.29 3.82
CA LEU A 59 5.81 -1.24 2.72
C LEU A 59 7.26 -1.34 2.24
N PHE A 60 7.97 -0.21 2.13
CA PHE A 60 9.39 -0.21 1.78
C PHE A 60 10.25 -0.94 2.82
N LYS A 61 10.04 -0.68 4.12
CA LYS A 61 10.74 -1.40 5.20
C LYS A 61 10.43 -2.90 5.20
N LEU A 62 9.21 -3.27 4.81
CA LEU A 62 8.79 -4.66 4.70
C LEU A 62 9.61 -5.39 3.62
N MET A 63 9.80 -4.77 2.46
CA MET A 63 10.66 -5.34 1.40
C MET A 63 12.13 -5.44 1.81
N GLN A 64 12.65 -4.47 2.56
CA GLN A 64 14.03 -4.52 3.06
C GLN A 64 14.30 -5.71 3.99
N ARG A 65 13.27 -6.27 4.63
CA ARG A 65 13.40 -7.49 5.46
C ARG A 65 13.34 -8.78 4.65
N ALA A 66 12.82 -8.72 3.43
CA ALA A 66 12.62 -9.87 2.56
C ALA A 66 13.78 -10.09 1.58
N ALA A 67 14.63 -9.07 1.39
CA ALA A 67 15.86 -9.10 0.58
C ALA A 67 17.06 -9.62 1.38
#